data_AF-A0AAD5UVF5-F1
#
_entry.id   AF-A0AAD5UVF5-F1
#
_cell.length_a   1.000
_cell.length_b   1.000
_cell.length_c   1.000
_cell.angle_alpha   90.00
_cell.angle_beta   90.00
_cell.angle_gamma   90.00
#
_symmetry.space_group_name_H-M   'P 1'
#
loop_
_entity.id
_entity.type
_entity.pdbx_description
1 polymer ?
#
loop_
_entity_poly.entity_id
_entity_poly.type
_entity_poly.pdbx_seq_one_letter_code
_entity_poly.pdbx_strand_id
1 'polypeptide(L)'
;MAAKPNVIIFGGLNTCSRALAALLVPIEGDPLVSHLRIVDKYSVSPPTTYIGAEFPKVLEKPIVEYRQANLTVPGMSPLRVASIPY
;
A
#
# COMPACT_ATOMS: atom_id res chain seq x y z
N MET A 1 -16.54 -16.03 12.21
CA MET A 1 -15.57 -15.83 11.10
C MET A 1 -14.58 -14.78 11.55
N ALA A 2 -13.27 -15.03 11.42
CA ALA A 2 -12.26 -14.02 11.75
C ALA A 2 -12.36 -12.84 10.76
N ALA A 3 -12.29 -11.61 11.25
CA ALA A 3 -12.28 -10.43 10.39
C ALA A 3 -11.00 -10.40 9.55
N LYS A 4 -11.09 -9.94 8.30
CA LYS A 4 -9.90 -9.75 7.45
C LYS A 4 -8.98 -8.70 8.09
N PRO A 5 -7.65 -8.90 8.05
CA PRO A 5 -6.72 -7.96 8.66
C PRO A 5 -6.49 -6.72 7.81
N ASN A 6 -6.03 -5.65 8.45
CA ASN A 6 -5.45 -4.48 7.77
C ASN A 6 -3.95 -4.69 7.59
N VAL A 7 -3.41 -4.35 6.41
CA VAL A 7 -1.99 -4.57 6.08
C VAL A 7 -1.33 -3.26 5.64
N ILE A 8 -0.07 -3.08 6.02
CA ILE A 8 0.80 -2.01 5.53
C ILE A 8 2.08 -2.61 4.94
N ILE A 9 2.47 -2.15 3.74
CA ILE A 9 3.71 -2.55 3.05
C ILE A 9 4.65 -1.36 2.99
N PHE A 10 5.88 -1.55 3.48
CA PHE A 10 6.99 -0.60 3.35
C PHE A 10 7.91 -1.02 2.21
N GLY A 11 8.19 -0.12 1.27
CA GLY A 11 8.92 -0.43 0.04
C GLY A 11 8.00 -1.07 -1.02
N GLY A 12 6.85 -0.44 -1.25
CA GLY A 12 5.76 -0.95 -2.08
C GLY A 12 6.06 -1.20 -3.56
N LEU A 13 7.08 -0.56 -4.12
CA LEU A 13 7.37 -0.63 -5.55
C LEU A 13 8.54 -1.56 -5.92
N ASN A 14 9.03 -2.36 -4.97
CA ASN A 14 10.05 -3.36 -5.26
C ASN A 14 9.47 -4.58 -6.02
N THR A 15 10.34 -5.47 -6.51
CA THR A 15 9.95 -6.64 -7.32
C THR A 15 8.94 -7.54 -6.61
N CYS A 16 9.11 -7.79 -5.31
CA CYS A 16 8.27 -8.72 -4.56
C CYS A 16 7.01 -8.06 -3.99
N SER A 17 7.09 -6.81 -3.56
CA SER A 17 5.99 -6.04 -2.96
C SER A 17 4.81 -5.89 -3.90
N ARG A 18 5.07 -5.72 -5.21
CA ARG A 18 4.01 -5.62 -6.21
C ARG A 18 3.22 -6.92 -6.34
N ALA A 19 3.91 -8.05 -6.38
CA ALA A 19 3.29 -9.38 -6.41
C ALA A 19 2.53 -9.66 -5.10
N LEU A 20 3.10 -9.27 -3.95
CA LEU A 20 2.44 -9.40 -2.65
C LEU A 20 1.14 -8.57 -2.59
N ALA A 21 1.17 -7.32 -3.03
CA ALA A 21 -0.01 -6.47 -3.09
C ALA A 21 -1.09 -7.06 -4.01
N ALA A 22 -0.71 -7.60 -5.17
CA ALA A 22 -1.63 -8.29 -6.07
C ALA A 22 -2.18 -9.61 -5.50
N LEU A 23 -1.42 -10.31 -4.65
CA LEU A 23 -1.90 -11.49 -3.91
C LEU A 23 -2.92 -11.10 -2.84
N LEU A 24 -2.66 -10.02 -2.09
CA LEU A 24 -3.54 -9.55 -1.01
C LEU A 24 -4.82 -8.90 -1.54
N VAL A 25 -4.71 -8.17 -2.66
CA VAL A 25 -5.82 -7.53 -3.35
C VAL A 25 -5.76 -7.89 -4.84
N PRO A 26 -6.27 -9.08 -5.20
CA PRO A 26 -6.34 -9.51 -6.59
C PRO A 26 -7.13 -8.53 -7.46
N ILE A 27 -6.72 -8.42 -8.73
CA ILE A 27 -7.49 -7.66 -9.74
C ILE A 27 -8.85 -8.33 -9.94
N GLU A 28 -8.89 -9.65 -9.94
CA GLU A 28 -10.08 -10.48 -10.03
C GLU A 28 -10.16 -11.40 -8.81
N GLY A 29 -11.33 -11.45 -8.16
CA GLY A 29 -11.56 -12.26 -6.96
C GLY A 29 -11.64 -11.46 -5.65
N ASP A 30 -11.75 -12.19 -4.55
CA ASP A 30 -11.97 -11.61 -3.22
C ASP A 30 -10.65 -11.18 -2.56
N PRO A 31 -10.56 -9.95 -2.04
CA PRO A 31 -9.39 -9.51 -1.28
C PRO A 31 -9.16 -10.34 -0.03
N LEU A 32 -7.90 -10.59 0.33
CA LEU A 32 -7.52 -11.29 1.56
C LEU A 32 -7.46 -10.37 2.77
N VAL A 33 -7.52 -9.05 2.55
CA VAL A 33 -7.38 -7.99 3.55
C VAL A 33 -8.56 -7.04 3.51
N SER A 34 -8.84 -6.35 4.62
CA SER A 34 -9.86 -5.30 4.69
C SER A 34 -9.35 -3.96 4.18
N HIS A 35 -8.07 -3.66 4.39
CA HIS A 35 -7.40 -2.45 3.93
C HIS A 35 -5.93 -2.75 3.63
N LEU A 36 -5.41 -2.22 2.54
CA LEU A 36 -4.00 -2.31 2.17
C LEU A 36 -3.42 -0.91 2.02
N ARG A 37 -2.45 -0.56 2.88
CA ARG A 37 -1.65 0.65 2.71
C ARG A 37 -0.28 0.29 2.14
N ILE A 38 0.14 1.02 1.11
CA ILE A 38 1.44 0.85 0.46
C ILE A 38 2.23 2.14 0.61
N VAL A 39 3.47 2.03 1.07
CA VAL A 39 4.33 3.18 1.36
C VAL A 39 5.65 3.01 0.63
N ASP A 40 6.03 4.00 -0.17
CA ASP A 40 7.29 4.00 -0.90
C ASP A 40 7.82 5.42 -1.10
N LYS A 41 9.12 5.56 -1.38
CA LYS A 41 9.76 6.85 -1.64
C LYS A 41 9.37 7.44 -2.98
N TYR A 42 9.07 6.59 -3.97
CA TYR A 42 8.71 7.02 -5.31
C TYR A 42 7.25 7.47 -5.37
N SER A 43 6.93 8.40 -6.25
CA SER A 43 5.56 8.76 -6.58
C SER A 43 5.05 7.92 -7.75
N VAL A 44 3.78 7.51 -7.66
CA VAL A 44 3.01 6.86 -8.74
C VAL A 44 2.10 7.87 -9.45
N SER A 45 1.80 9.00 -8.81
CA SER A 45 1.01 10.09 -9.37
C SER A 45 1.48 11.42 -8.74
N PRO A 46 2.31 12.23 -9.44
CA PRO A 46 2.83 11.99 -10.78
C PRO A 46 3.83 10.81 -10.83
N PRO A 47 3.92 10.05 -11.94
CA PRO A 47 4.77 8.86 -12.00
C PRO A 47 6.26 9.24 -12.05
N THR A 48 7.01 8.77 -11.06
CA THR A 48 8.48 8.94 -10.97
C THR A 48 9.26 7.65 -11.22
N THR A 49 8.55 6.52 -11.37
CA THR A 49 9.14 5.20 -11.63
C THR A 49 8.16 4.34 -12.44
N TYR A 50 8.70 3.37 -13.18
CA TYR A 50 7.91 2.41 -13.94
C TYR A 50 7.44 1.26 -13.06
N ILE A 51 6.13 1.07 -12.97
CA ILE A 51 5.49 0.06 -12.10
C ILE A 51 4.80 -1.08 -12.86
N GLY A 52 4.93 -1.13 -14.19
CA GLY A 52 4.21 -2.08 -15.03
C GLY A 52 2.74 -1.68 -15.27
N ALA A 53 2.09 -2.34 -16.23
CA ALA A 53 0.70 -2.03 -16.61
C ALA A 53 -0.35 -2.61 -15.65
N GLU A 54 -0.02 -3.71 -14.94
CA GLU A 54 -0.96 -4.39 -14.04
C GLU A 54 -1.04 -3.72 -12.66
N PHE A 55 0.08 -3.22 -12.14
CA PHE A 55 0.12 -2.66 -10.79
C PHE A 55 -0.77 -1.43 -10.57
N PRO A 56 -0.90 -0.49 -11.54
CA PRO A 56 -1.89 0.59 -11.46
C PRO A 56 -3.32 0.09 -11.18
N LYS A 57 -3.73 -1.04 -11.76
CA LYS A 57 -5.07 -1.63 -11.55
C LYS A 57 -5.28 -2.06 -10.09
N VAL A 58 -4.22 -2.49 -9.41
CA VAL A 58 -4.26 -2.79 -7.97
C VAL A 58 -4.39 -1.51 -7.16
N LEU A 59 -3.68 -0.44 -7.54
CA LEU A 59 -3.75 0.86 -6.86
C LEU A 59 -5.11 1.56 -7.02
N GLU A 60 -5.85 1.25 -8.08
CA GLU A 60 -7.21 1.74 -8.33
C GLU A 60 -8.28 1.07 -7.45
N LYS A 61 -7.93 -0.01 -6.74
CA LYS A 61 -8.87 -0.72 -5.86
C LYS A 61 -9.23 0.17 -4.67
N PRO A 62 -10.53 0.24 -4.28
CA PRO A 62 -11.00 1.18 -3.26
C PRO A 62 -10.44 0.92 -1.85
N ILE A 63 -9.95 -0.30 -1.59
CA ILE A 63 -9.34 -0.68 -0.30
C ILE A 63 -7.81 -0.50 -0.28
N VAL A 64 -7.23 0.02 -1.37
CA VAL A 64 -5.79 0.22 -1.51
C VAL A 64 -5.48 1.70 -1.38
N GLU A 65 -4.57 2.02 -0.47
CA GLU A 65 -4.08 3.37 -0.23
C GLU A 65 -2.58 3.43 -0.51
N TYR A 66 -2.17 4.22 -1.49
CA TYR A 66 -0.77 4.51 -1.74
C TYR A 66 -0.33 5.81 -1.06
N ARG A 67 0.80 5.78 -0.35
CA ARG A 67 1.44 6.98 0.20
C ARG A 67 2.90 7.06 -0.22
N GLN A 68 3.24 8.19 -0.83
CA GLN A 68 4.64 8.55 -1.01
C GLN A 68 5.22 9.04 0.32
N ALA A 69 6.25 8.37 0.84
CA ALA A 69 7.00 8.81 2.02
C ALA A 69 8.44 8.28 1.97
N ASN A 70 9.40 9.12 2.36
CA ASN A 70 10.77 8.67 2.57
C ASN A 70 10.89 8.02 3.96
N LEU A 71 11.07 6.70 3.98
CA LEU A 71 11.16 5.91 5.22
C LEU A 71 12.41 6.19 6.05
N THR A 72 13.42 6.89 5.49
CA THR A 72 14.61 7.29 6.25
C THR A 72 14.43 8.61 7.00
N VAL A 73 13.31 9.31 6.81
CA VAL A 73 12.99 10.56 7.51
C VAL A 73 12.05 10.27 8.69
N PRO A 74 12.50 10.42 9.95
CA PRO A 74 11.65 10.25 11.12
C PRO A 74 10.48 11.23 11.10
N GLY A 75 9.34 10.84 11.66
CA GLY A 75 8.14 11.70 11.73
C GLY A 75 7.28 11.71 10.46
N MET A 76 7.81 11.25 9.31
CA MET A 76 7.03 10.89 8.13
C MET A 76 6.41 9.48 8.31
N SER A 77 5.90 9.18 9.51
CA SER A 77 5.29 7.88 9.79
C SER A 77 3.88 7.85 9.20
N PRO A 78 3.55 6.90 8.31
CA PRO A 78 2.19 6.69 7.83
C PRO A 78 1.27 6.13 8.94
N LEU A 79 1.83 5.77 10.09
CA LEU A 79 1.10 5.46 11.31
C LEU A 79 0.75 6.79 12.00
N ARG A 80 -0.28 7.50 11.52
CA ARG A 80 -1.06 8.33 12.46
C ARG A 80 -1.76 7.35 13.39
N VAL A 81 -1.06 6.96 14.46
CA VAL A 81 -1.74 6.58 15.70
C VAL A 81 -2.55 7.82 16.04
N ALA A 82 -3.88 7.70 15.94
CA ALA A 82 -4.77 8.71 16.48
C ALA A 82 -4.24 9.02 17.89
N SER A 83 -3.83 10.26 18.11
CA SER A 83 -3.48 10.76 19.43
C SER A 83 -4.63 10.43 20.36
N ILE A 84 -4.49 9.37 21.16
CA ILE A 84 -5.32 9.13 22.32
C ILE A 84 -4.75 10.11 23.36
N PRO A 85 -5.45 11.21 23.68
CA PRO A 85 -5.03 12.02 24.81
C PRO A 85 -5.16 11.17 26.07
N TYR A 86 -4.13 11.19 26.91
CA TYR A 86 -4.22 10.72 28.29
C TYR A 86 -5.23 11.57 29.06
#